data_AF-A0A1H7QCR4-F1
#
_entry.id   AF-A0A1H7QCR4-F1
#
_cell.length_a   1.000
_cell.length_b   1.000
_cell.length_c   1.000
_cell.angle_alpha   90.00
_cell.angle_beta   90.00
_cell.angle_gamma   90.00
#
_symmetry.space_group_name_H-M   'P 1'
#
loop_
_entity.id
_entity.type
_entity.pdbx_description
1 polymer ?
#
loop_
_entity_poly.entity_id
_entity_poly.type
_entity_poly.pdbx_seq_one_letter_code
_entity_poly.pdbx_strand_id
1 'polypeptide(L)'
;MNQDKIITVTGTALNAKAGAVVRTEKGNYYIHELSSWPDSIYEKTVEVTGELSVIDHSQQSGKNAEGKWVQSMRGIQQIIQHAQWKVVPAAQ
;
A
#
# COMPACT_ATOMS: atom_id res chain seq x y z
N MET A 1 12.09 -7.99 15.10
CA MET A 1 10.75 -8.31 15.64
C MET A 1 9.76 -7.61 14.74
N ASN A 2 9.19 -8.31 13.75
CA ASN A 2 8.06 -7.76 13.01
C ASN A 2 6.85 -7.92 13.92
N GLN A 3 6.29 -6.81 14.39
CA GLN A 3 4.98 -6.84 15.02
C GLN A 3 3.97 -6.85 13.87
N ASP A 4 3.38 -8.00 13.61
CA ASP A 4 2.24 -8.14 12.70
C ASP A 4 1.04 -7.44 13.38
N LYS A 5 0.96 -6.13 13.18
CA LYS A 5 -0.09 -5.31 13.74
C LYS A 5 -1.26 -5.35 12.77
N ILE A 6 -2.38 -5.93 13.20
CA ILE A 6 -3.65 -5.78 12.49
C ILE A 6 -4.03 -4.30 12.55
N ILE A 7 -4.27 -3.72 11.38
CA ILE A 7 -4.75 -2.35 11.24
C ILE A 7 -6.04 -2.34 10.42
N THR A 8 -6.84 -1.30 10.65
CA THR A 8 -7.95 -0.91 9.79
C THR A 8 -7.69 0.50 9.29
N VAL A 9 -7.80 0.72 7.99
CA VAL A 9 -7.65 2.03 7.35
C VAL A 9 -8.85 2.33 6.47
N THR A 10 -9.25 3.59 6.44
CA THR A 10 -10.30 4.08 5.55
C THR A 10 -9.71 5.12 4.62
N GLY A 11 -9.95 4.97 3.32
CA GLY A 11 -9.39 5.86 2.31
C GLY A 11 -9.93 5.60 0.91
N THR A 12 -9.36 6.28 -0.08
CA THR A 12 -9.76 6.13 -1.49
C THR A 12 -9.00 4.98 -2.14
N ALA A 13 -9.72 4.06 -2.78
CA ALA A 13 -9.13 3.01 -3.61
C ALA A 13 -8.57 3.58 -4.92
N LEU A 14 -7.25 3.46 -5.13
CA LEU A 14 -6.55 3.95 -6.32
C LEU A 14 -5.58 2.90 -6.86
N ASN A 15 -5.18 3.04 -8.13
CA ASN A 15 -4.23 2.14 -8.79
C ASN A 15 -2.91 2.90 -9.01
N ALA A 16 -1.83 2.43 -8.40
CA ALA A 16 -0.48 2.96 -8.57
C ALA A 16 0.35 2.04 -9.48
N LYS A 17 1.52 2.50 -9.92
CA LYS A 17 2.43 1.71 -10.77
C LYS A 17 2.80 0.35 -10.16
N ALA A 18 2.88 0.29 -8.83
CA ALA A 18 3.29 -0.91 -8.09
C ALA A 18 2.11 -1.75 -7.56
N GLY A 19 0.86 -1.39 -7.87
CA GLY A 19 -0.32 -2.18 -7.46
C GLY A 19 -1.49 -1.33 -6.99
N ALA A 20 -2.49 -2.00 -6.42
CA ALA A 20 -3.61 -1.37 -5.76
C ALA A 20 -3.17 -0.68 -4.46
N VAL A 21 -3.67 0.53 -4.25
CA VAL A 21 -3.35 1.37 -3.10
C VAL A 21 -4.61 1.94 -2.46
N VAL A 22 -4.58 2.12 -1.15
CA VAL A 22 -5.55 2.94 -0.41
C VAL A 22 -4.86 4.23 -0.02
N ARG A 23 -5.36 5.35 -0.55
CA ARG A 23 -4.86 6.68 -0.19
C ARG A 23 -5.63 7.21 1.02
N THR A 24 -4.91 7.50 2.08
CA THR A 24 -5.43 8.10 3.32
C THR A 24 -4.73 9.43 3.60
N GLU A 25 -5.18 10.18 4.60
CA GLU A 25 -4.49 11.40 5.06
C GLU A 25 -3.09 11.10 5.65
N LYS A 26 -2.87 9.88 6.15
CA LYS A 26 -1.60 9.45 6.76
C LYS A 26 -0.59 8.95 5.73
N GLY A 27 -1.02 8.73 4.49
CA GLY A 27 -0.20 8.17 3.43
C GLY A 27 -0.90 7.06 2.66
N ASN A 28 -0.09 6.37 1.86
CA ASN A 28 -0.51 5.34 0.91
C ASN A 28 -0.23 3.95 1.47
N TYR A 29 -1.25 3.10 1.47
CA TYR A 29 -1.17 1.71 1.88
C TYR A 29 -1.35 0.80 0.67
N TYR A 30 -0.33 0.03 0.32
CA TYR A 30 -0.39 -0.96 -0.76
C TYR A 30 -1.11 -2.21 -0.29
N ILE A 31 -1.89 -2.82 -1.16
CA ILE A 31 -2.59 -4.08 -0.86
C ILE A 31 -1.77 -5.24 -1.42
N HIS A 32 -1.36 -6.16 -0.55
CA HIS A 32 -0.61 -7.34 -0.97
C HIS A 32 -1.45 -8.19 -1.93
N GLU A 33 -0.81 -8.73 -2.97
CA GLU A 33 -1.41 -9.58 -4.02
C GLU A 33 -2.53 -8.94 -4.86
N LEU A 34 -2.84 -7.65 -4.67
CA LEU A 34 -3.81 -6.93 -5.47
C LEU A 34 -3.11 -5.99 -6.45
N SER A 35 -3.05 -6.39 -7.72
CA SER A 35 -2.42 -5.61 -8.79
C SER A 35 -3.21 -4.33 -9.14
N SER A 36 -4.53 -4.37 -9.06
CA SER A 36 -5.40 -3.22 -9.29
C SER A 36 -6.76 -3.44 -8.66
N TRP A 37 -7.38 -2.35 -8.19
CA TRP A 37 -8.79 -2.34 -7.86
C TRP A 37 -9.65 -2.54 -9.12
N PRO A 38 -10.74 -3.33 -9.02
CA PRO A 38 -11.77 -3.38 -10.06
C PRO A 38 -12.37 -1.99 -10.31
N ASP A 39 -12.81 -1.71 -11.54
CA ASP A 39 -13.44 -0.43 -11.91
C ASP A 39 -14.65 -0.08 -11.05
N SER A 40 -15.37 -1.10 -10.54
CA SER A 40 -16.51 -0.92 -9.64
C SER A 40 -16.11 -0.42 -8.24
N ILE A 41 -14.82 -0.35 -7.94
CA ILE A 41 -14.25 0.02 -6.63
C ILE A 41 -13.25 1.17 -6.76
N TYR A 42 -12.61 1.30 -7.92
CA TYR A 42 -11.73 2.42 -8.23
C TYR A 42 -12.38 3.77 -7.89
N GLU A 43 -11.61 4.64 -7.25
CA GLU A 43 -12.03 5.95 -6.72
C GLU A 43 -13.11 5.94 -5.63
N LYS A 44 -13.59 4.78 -5.18
CA LYS A 44 -14.50 4.69 -4.05
C LYS A 44 -13.77 4.74 -2.72
N THR A 45 -14.49 5.19 -1.69
CA THR A 45 -14.02 5.07 -0.31
C THR A 45 -14.17 3.62 0.15
N VAL A 46 -13.08 3.04 0.63
CA VAL A 46 -13.01 1.68 1.14
C VAL A 46 -12.48 1.67 2.56
N GLU A 47 -13.00 0.77 3.38
CA GLU A 47 -12.41 0.37 4.65
C GLU A 47 -11.66 -0.95 4.43
N VAL A 48 -10.37 -0.99 4.77
CA VAL A 48 -9.49 -2.14 4.57
C VAL A 48 -8.89 -2.55 5.90
N THR A 49 -8.96 -3.83 6.23
CA THR A 49 -8.38 -4.43 7.42
C THR A 49 -7.41 -5.54 7.03
N GLY A 50 -6.26 -5.61 7.70
CA GLY A 50 -5.28 -6.67 7.49
C GLY A 50 -4.01 -6.44 8.31
N GLU A 51 -2.98 -7.24 8.03
CA GLU A 51 -1.69 -7.18 8.73
C GLU A 51 -0.79 -6.11 8.11
N LEU A 52 -0.35 -5.13 8.90
CA LEU A 52 0.56 -4.09 8.42
C LEU A 52 2.00 -4.59 8.39
N SER A 53 2.59 -4.63 7.19
CA SER A 53 4.02 -4.77 6.97
C SER A 53 4.61 -3.43 6.52
N VAL A 54 5.71 -3.03 7.15
CA VAL A 54 6.42 -1.78 6.84
C VAL A 54 7.80 -2.14 6.29
N ILE A 55 8.03 -1.80 5.03
CA ILE A 55 9.33 -2.00 4.37
C ILE A 55 10.02 -0.65 4.28
N ASP A 56 11.18 -0.52 4.93
CA ASP A 56 12.01 0.66 4.81
C ASP A 56 13.06 0.47 3.71
N HIS A 57 12.87 1.16 2.58
CA HIS A 57 13.81 1.14 1.45
C HIS A 57 14.93 2.18 1.58
N SER A 58 15.00 2.93 2.69
CA SER A 58 15.98 4.00 2.89
C SER A 58 17.44 3.53 2.89
N GLN A 59 17.69 2.24 3.15
CA GLN A 59 19.04 1.66 3.21
C GLN A 59 19.53 1.04 1.90
N GLN A 60 18.69 0.96 0.86
CA GLN A 60 19.15 0.42 -0.42
C GLN A 60 19.98 1.47 -1.17
N SER A 61 21.27 1.18 -1.36
CA SER A 61 22.10 1.94 -2.29
C SER A 61 21.44 1.92 -3.66
N GLY A 62 21.29 3.08 -4.29
CA GLY A 62 20.75 3.20 -5.65
C GLY A 62 21.61 2.53 -6.74
N LYS A 63 22.63 1.76 -6.34
CA LYS A 63 23.53 1.00 -7.18
C LYS A 63 23.45 -0.49 -6.82
N ASN A 64 23.39 -1.36 -7.82
CA ASN A 64 23.50 -2.80 -7.63
C ASN A 64 24.94 -3.22 -7.27
N ALA A 65 25.18 -4.52 -7.04
CA ALA A 65 26.50 -5.08 -6.73
C ALA A 65 27.58 -4.80 -7.82
N GLU A 66 27.17 -4.44 -9.03
CA GLU A 66 28.05 -4.07 -10.15
C GLU A 66 28.27 -2.55 -10.26
N GLY A 67 27.74 -1.75 -9.33
CA GLY A 67 27.86 -0.29 -9.34
C GLY A 67 26.94 0.44 -10.32
N LYS A 68 26.01 -0.27 -10.99
CA LYS A 68 25.04 0.32 -11.93
C LYS A 68 23.88 0.94 -11.17
N TRP A 69 23.48 2.15 -11.59
CA TRP A 69 22.28 2.78 -11.07
C TRP A 69 21.04 1.95 -11.38
N VAL A 70 20.26 1.64 -10.35
CA VAL A 70 18.98 0.93 -10.45
C VAL A 70 17.87 1.86 -9.97
N GLN A 71 16.65 1.71 -10.52
CA GLN A 71 15.49 2.40 -9.97
C GLN A 71 15.19 1.83 -8.58
N SER A 72 15.77 2.44 -7.55
CA SER A 72 15.47 2.19 -6.15
C SER A 72 14.33 3.10 -5.68
N MET A 73 13.31 2.54 -5.05
CA MET A 73 12.38 3.33 -4.25
C MET A 73 13.10 3.81 -2.99
N ARG A 74 12.93 5.08 -2.63
CA ARG A 74 13.49 5.65 -1.39
C ARG A 74 12.33 5.99 -0.47
N GLY A 75 12.34 5.46 0.75
CA GLY A 75 11.34 5.76 1.77
C GLY A 75 10.64 4.53 2.35
N ILE A 76 9.64 4.79 3.18
CA ILE A 76 8.86 3.77 3.88
C ILE A 76 7.69 3.35 2.99
N GLN A 77 7.56 2.06 2.74
CA GLN A 77 6.43 1.45 2.07
C GLN A 77 5.57 0.72 3.09
N GLN A 78 4.27 1.03 3.11
CA GLN A 78 3.29 0.37 3.95
C GLN A 78 2.48 -0.60 3.11
N ILE A 79 2.43 -1.87 3.50
CA ILE A 79 1.76 -2.95 2.79
C ILE A 79 0.79 -3.62 3.76
N ILE A 80 -0.46 -3.80 3.35
CA ILE A 80 -1.47 -4.55 4.09
C ILE A 80 -1.54 -5.96 3.51
N GLN A 81 -1.17 -6.96 4.30
CA GLN A 81 -1.27 -8.38 3.97
C GLN A 81 -2.62 -8.95 4.43
N HIS A 82 -3.04 -10.04 3.79
CA HIS A 82 -4.32 -10.72 4.05
C HIS A 82 -5.51 -9.75 4.09
N ALA A 83 -5.49 -8.75 3.20
CA ALA A 83 -6.40 -7.63 3.25
C ALA A 83 -7.84 -8.06 2.95
N GLN A 84 -8.76 -7.66 3.82
CA GLN A 84 -10.19 -7.69 3.59
C GLN A 84 -10.72 -6.28 3.50
N TRP A 85 -11.64 -6.02 2.58
CA TRP A 85 -12.13 -4.67 2.35
C TRP A 85 -13.61 -4.64 2.02
N LYS A 86 -14.21 -3.48 2.28
CA LYS A 86 -15.59 -3.16 1.89
C LYS A 86 -15.68 -1.72 1.43
N VAL A 87 -16.58 -1.46 0.48
CA VAL A 87 -16.95 -0.09 0.10
C VAL A 87 -17.75 0.51 1.26
N VAL A 88 -17.39 1.72 1.66
CA VAL A 88 -18.16 2.50 2.63
C VAL A 88 -18.87 3.64 1.90
N PRO A 89 -20.12 3.96 2.27
CA PRO A 89 -20.80 5.14 1.73
C PRO A 89 -19.97 6.38 2.04
N ALA A 90 -19.88 7.32 1.08
CA ALA A 90 -19.38 8.65 1.41
C ALA A 90 -20.26 9.23 2.52
N ALA A 91 -19.65 9.71 3.59
CA ALA A 91 -20.37 10.48 4.60
C ALA A 91 -21.03 11.67 3.88
N GLN A 92 -22.36 11.75 3.95
CA GLN A 92 -23.16 12.85 3.40
C GLN A 92 -22.89 14.14 4.18
#